data_AF-Q05RB7-F1
#
_entry.id   AF-Q05RB7-F1
#
_cell.length_a   1.000
_cell.length_b   1.000
_cell.length_c   1.000
_cell.angle_alpha   90.00
_cell.angle_beta   90.00
_cell.angle_gamma   90.00
#
_symmetry.space_group_name_H-M   'P 1'
#
loop_
_entity.id
_entity.type
_entity.pdbx_description
1 polymer ?
#
loop_
_entity_poly.entity_id
_entity_poly.type
_entity_poly.pdbx_seq_one_letter_code
_entity_poly.pdbx_strand_id
1 'polypeptide(L)'
;MASIAAPMIQLNVQQAKGRANMEARLLYQAEVDRAKKIWSTDNVDFDKRELYNTKYCKKVDGYGYDDEGFNFKVSCSTGKQTVGGKNLLLAFPALERNPGQFTDEDQNGFEDVTGLPTHDDSCYEGWKGDGFRNRACQLGGNNVIPMYENIYNSKRFNDYGTY
;
A
#
# COMPACT_ATOMS: atom_id res chain seq x y z
N MET A 1 -28.62 -51.11 33.54
CA MET A 1 -28.92 -49.68 33.29
C MET A 1 -27.87 -49.17 32.32
N ALA A 2 -28.21 -49.09 31.04
CA ALA A 2 -27.32 -48.57 30.01
C ALA A 2 -27.26 -47.04 30.13
N SER A 3 -26.05 -46.52 30.22
CA SER A 3 -25.68 -45.13 30.40
C SER A 3 -26.10 -44.26 29.21
N ILE A 4 -27.30 -43.67 29.29
CA ILE A 4 -27.79 -42.63 28.37
C ILE A 4 -27.34 -41.27 28.92
N ALA A 5 -26.06 -40.94 28.80
CA ALA A 5 -25.54 -39.61 29.17
C ALA A 5 -24.55 -39.01 28.17
N ALA A 6 -24.11 -39.79 27.18
CA ALA A 6 -23.11 -39.34 26.20
C ALA A 6 -23.57 -38.24 25.21
N PRO A 7 -24.83 -38.20 24.69
CA PRO A 7 -25.14 -37.30 23.58
C PRO A 7 -25.33 -35.83 23.99
N MET A 8 -25.74 -35.53 25.23
CA MET A 8 -25.95 -34.14 25.67
C MET A 8 -24.65 -33.39 25.98
N ILE A 9 -23.64 -34.08 26.54
CA ILE A 9 -22.33 -33.47 26.84
C ILE A 9 -21.64 -33.07 25.54
N GLN A 10 -21.72 -33.91 24.50
CA GLN A 10 -21.14 -33.61 23.19
C GLN A 10 -21.83 -32.42 22.51
N LEU A 11 -23.16 -32.27 22.63
CA LEU A 11 -23.89 -31.11 22.10
C LEU A 11 -23.42 -29.80 22.75
N ASN A 12 -23.26 -29.78 24.08
CA ASN A 12 -22.80 -28.59 24.81
C ASN A 12 -21.37 -28.18 24.42
N VAL A 13 -20.47 -29.16 24.22
CA VAL A 13 -19.10 -28.90 23.77
C VAL A 13 -19.08 -28.33 22.34
N GLN A 14 -19.92 -28.85 21.43
CA GLN A 14 -20.02 -28.33 20.07
C GLN A 14 -20.63 -26.92 20.04
N GLN A 15 -21.66 -26.65 20.84
CA GLN A 15 -22.24 -25.31 20.98
C GLN A 15 -21.22 -24.30 21.56
N ALA A 16 -20.44 -24.71 22.57
CA ALA A 16 -19.38 -23.87 23.13
C ALA A 16 -18.27 -23.58 22.12
N LYS A 17 -17.85 -24.58 21.33
CA LYS A 17 -16.89 -24.38 20.22
C LYS A 17 -17.45 -23.44 19.15
N GLY A 18 -18.72 -23.57 18.79
CA GLY A 18 -19.38 -22.70 17.82
C GLY A 18 -19.39 -21.24 18.26
N ARG A 19 -19.73 -20.97 19.52
CA ARG A 19 -19.69 -19.61 20.11
C ARG A 19 -18.27 -19.05 20.11
N ALA A 20 -17.29 -19.85 20.56
CA ALA A 20 -15.89 -19.43 20.60
C ALA A 20 -15.32 -19.12 19.20
N ASN A 21 -15.69 -19.89 18.17
CA ASN A 21 -15.30 -19.62 16.79
C ASN A 21 -15.94 -18.32 16.26
N MET A 22 -17.22 -18.12 16.53
CA MET A 22 -17.92 -16.88 16.14
C MET A 22 -17.29 -15.65 16.80
N GLU A 23 -16.96 -15.73 18.08
CA GLU A 23 -16.30 -14.65 18.81
C GLU A 23 -14.91 -14.35 18.24
N ALA A 24 -14.09 -15.38 18.01
CA ALA A 24 -12.77 -15.21 17.39
C ALA A 24 -12.86 -14.58 15.98
N ARG A 25 -13.90 -14.91 15.19
CA ARG A 25 -14.16 -14.29 13.88
C ARG A 25 -14.53 -12.82 14.01
N LEU A 26 -15.41 -12.46 14.95
CA LEU A 26 -15.80 -11.07 15.17
C LEU A 26 -14.60 -10.22 15.59
N LEU A 27 -13.75 -10.73 16.48
CA LEU A 27 -12.52 -10.07 16.89
C LEU A 27 -11.55 -9.88 15.70
N TYR A 28 -11.36 -10.91 14.89
CA TYR A 28 -10.51 -10.83 13.70
C TYR A 28 -11.04 -9.82 12.68
N GLN A 29 -12.35 -9.84 12.40
CA GLN A 29 -12.95 -8.91 11.45
C GLN A 29 -12.82 -7.45 11.92
N ALA A 30 -13.06 -7.19 13.21
CA ALA A 30 -12.89 -5.86 13.79
C ALA A 30 -11.46 -5.33 13.65
N GLU A 31 -10.45 -6.19 13.85
CA GLU A 31 -9.04 -5.82 13.63
C GLU A 31 -8.76 -5.51 12.15
N VAL A 32 -9.26 -6.34 11.24
CA VAL A 32 -9.10 -6.12 9.80
C VAL A 32 -9.73 -4.81 9.35
N ASP A 33 -10.95 -4.52 9.80
CA ASP A 33 -11.66 -3.29 9.41
C ASP A 33 -10.98 -2.05 9.99
N ARG A 34 -10.51 -2.12 11.23
CA ARG A 34 -9.68 -1.07 11.85
C ARG A 34 -8.38 -0.87 11.07
N ALA A 35 -7.68 -1.95 10.75
CA ALA A 35 -6.41 -1.92 10.03
C ALA A 35 -6.58 -1.25 8.67
N LYS A 36 -7.62 -1.62 7.90
CA LYS A 36 -7.96 -0.98 6.62
C LYS A 36 -8.24 0.52 6.79
N LYS A 37 -9.01 0.89 7.79
CA LYS A 37 -9.34 2.30 8.05
C LYS A 37 -8.07 3.11 8.36
N ILE A 38 -7.23 2.62 9.28
CA ILE A 38 -5.99 3.31 9.63
C ILE A 38 -5.07 3.37 8.42
N TRP A 39 -4.89 2.26 7.71
CA TRP A 39 -4.06 2.20 6.50
C TRP A 39 -4.50 3.19 5.42
N SER A 40 -5.81 3.39 5.24
CA SER A 40 -6.34 4.37 4.29
C SER A 40 -6.11 5.83 4.70
N THR A 41 -5.84 6.11 5.97
CA THR A 41 -5.70 7.47 6.51
C THR A 41 -4.25 7.82 6.81
N ASP A 42 -3.49 6.88 7.37
CA ASP A 42 -2.12 7.03 7.82
C ASP A 42 -1.43 5.66 7.78
N ASN A 43 -0.68 5.44 6.70
CA ASN A 43 0.11 4.24 6.46
C ASN A 43 1.54 4.34 7.02
N VAL A 44 1.92 5.48 7.62
CA VAL A 44 3.25 5.69 8.20
C VAL A 44 3.35 4.95 9.53
N ASP A 45 4.47 4.26 9.73
CA ASP A 45 4.78 3.51 10.96
C ASP A 45 3.69 2.50 11.38
N PHE A 46 2.97 1.95 10.39
CA PHE A 46 1.87 1.01 10.61
C PHE A 46 2.30 -0.30 11.30
N ASP A 47 3.53 -0.74 11.09
CA ASP A 47 4.18 -1.86 11.75
C ASP A 47 4.31 -1.68 13.28
N LYS A 48 4.61 -0.44 13.71
CA LYS A 48 4.79 -0.04 15.11
C LYS A 48 3.48 0.03 15.88
N ARG A 49 2.34 0.12 15.18
CA ARG A 49 1.03 0.18 15.82
C ARG A 49 0.69 -1.15 16.49
N GLU A 50 0.11 -1.06 17.68
CA GLU A 50 -0.45 -2.21 18.37
C GLU A 50 -1.81 -2.62 17.79
N LEU A 51 -2.09 -3.92 17.88
CA LEU A 51 -3.42 -4.46 17.63
C LEU A 51 -4.39 -3.88 18.67
N TYR A 52 -5.65 -3.69 18.30
CA TYR A 52 -6.65 -3.18 19.24
C TYR A 52 -6.87 -4.15 20.41
N ASN A 53 -6.77 -5.45 20.15
CA ASN A 53 -6.97 -6.50 21.13
C ASN A 53 -5.76 -7.45 21.20
N THR A 54 -4.71 -7.03 21.88
CA THR A 54 -3.50 -7.84 22.12
C THR A 54 -3.74 -9.06 23.01
N LYS A 55 -4.86 -9.11 23.73
CA LYS A 55 -5.22 -10.25 24.61
C LYS A 55 -5.65 -11.47 23.81
N TYR A 56 -6.44 -11.28 22.76
CA TYR A 56 -6.97 -12.39 21.95
C TYR A 56 -6.33 -12.46 20.57
N CYS A 57 -5.78 -11.36 20.06
CA CYS A 57 -5.18 -11.28 18.74
C CYS A 57 -3.66 -11.08 18.84
N LYS A 58 -2.92 -11.75 17.95
CA LYS A 58 -1.47 -11.68 17.86
C LYS A 58 -1.00 -11.53 16.41
N LYS A 59 0.08 -10.77 16.24
CA LYS A 59 0.84 -10.69 14.98
C LYS A 59 1.44 -12.07 14.68
N VAL A 60 1.46 -12.45 13.41
CA VAL A 60 1.98 -13.74 12.92
C VAL A 60 3.13 -13.46 11.97
N ASP A 61 4.05 -14.43 11.82
CA ASP A 61 5.19 -14.32 10.90
C ASP A 61 4.76 -13.92 9.49
N GLY A 62 5.30 -12.80 9.01
CA GLY A 62 4.88 -12.12 7.78
C GLY A 62 4.01 -10.87 8.03
N TYR A 63 3.78 -10.47 9.28
CA TYR A 63 3.24 -9.15 9.60
C TYR A 63 4.32 -8.08 9.39
N GLY A 64 4.18 -7.28 8.33
CA GLY A 64 5.18 -6.26 7.98
C GLY A 64 4.95 -5.66 6.60
N TYR A 65 5.83 -4.73 6.23
CA TYR A 65 5.85 -4.17 4.88
C TYR A 65 6.37 -5.17 3.86
N ASP A 66 5.84 -5.04 2.65
CA ASP A 66 6.23 -5.75 1.45
C ASP A 66 6.29 -4.75 0.28
N ASP A 67 6.81 -5.15 -0.87
CA ASP A 67 6.99 -4.26 -2.03
C ASP A 67 5.65 -3.68 -2.54
N GLU A 68 4.54 -4.39 -2.33
CA GLU A 68 3.20 -3.99 -2.75
C GLU A 68 2.40 -3.23 -1.67
N GLY A 69 2.86 -3.19 -0.42
CA GLY A 69 2.09 -2.60 0.69
C GLY A 69 2.45 -3.12 2.07
N PHE A 70 1.42 -3.43 2.86
CA PHE A 70 1.56 -3.99 4.19
C PHE A 70 0.80 -5.31 4.32
N ASN A 71 1.51 -6.38 4.64
CA ASN A 71 0.90 -7.68 4.89
C ASN A 71 0.33 -7.72 6.32
N PHE A 72 -0.97 -7.48 6.46
CA PHE A 72 -1.68 -7.52 7.73
C PHE A 72 -1.99 -8.97 8.16
N LYS A 73 -0.97 -9.66 8.68
CA LYS A 73 -1.09 -11.06 9.11
C LYS A 73 -1.33 -11.19 10.61
N VAL A 74 -2.59 -11.33 10.99
CA VAL A 74 -3.02 -11.42 12.40
C VAL A 74 -3.85 -12.69 12.62
N SER A 75 -3.68 -13.31 13.79
CA SER A 75 -4.52 -14.42 14.25
C SER A 75 -5.19 -14.09 15.58
N CYS A 76 -6.49 -14.33 15.69
CA CYS A 76 -7.27 -14.14 16.91
C CYS A 76 -7.77 -15.48 17.45
N SER A 77 -7.71 -15.67 18.77
CA SER A 77 -8.06 -16.94 19.40
C SER A 77 -8.96 -16.78 20.62
N THR A 78 -10.07 -17.53 20.63
CA THR A 78 -11.01 -17.58 21.76
C THR A 78 -11.41 -19.03 22.01
N GLY A 79 -11.46 -19.47 23.27
CA GLY A 79 -11.95 -20.82 23.62
C GLY A 79 -11.28 -21.97 22.86
N LYS A 80 -9.96 -21.87 22.62
CA LYS A 80 -9.13 -22.81 21.82
C LYS A 80 -9.45 -22.83 20.31
N GLN A 81 -10.30 -21.93 19.81
CA GLN A 81 -10.53 -21.74 18.38
C GLN A 81 -9.68 -20.57 17.90
N THR A 82 -8.93 -20.75 16.81
CA THR A 82 -8.08 -19.72 16.21
C THR A 82 -8.59 -19.39 14.81
N VAL A 83 -8.66 -18.10 14.50
CA VAL A 83 -9.15 -17.55 13.23
C VAL A 83 -8.14 -16.53 12.72
N GLY A 84 -7.94 -16.47 11.40
CA GLY A 84 -6.97 -15.59 10.76
C GLY A 84 -5.66 -16.31 10.44
N GLY A 85 -4.55 -15.60 10.51
CA GLY A 85 -3.20 -16.11 10.19
C GLY A 85 -2.93 -16.25 8.69
N LYS A 86 -3.84 -15.78 7.84
CA LYS A 86 -3.66 -15.68 6.39
C LYS A 86 -3.10 -14.32 6.03
N ASN A 87 -2.38 -14.26 4.91
CA ASN A 87 -1.91 -13.00 4.36
C ASN A 87 -3.13 -12.15 3.96
N LEU A 88 -3.11 -10.89 4.38
CA LEU A 88 -4.05 -9.87 3.95
C LEU A 88 -3.22 -8.68 3.50
N LEU A 89 -3.04 -8.55 2.20
CA LEU A 89 -2.30 -7.44 1.64
C LEU A 89 -3.17 -6.17 1.73
N LEU A 90 -2.71 -5.22 2.53
CA LEU A 90 -3.14 -3.83 2.46
C LEU A 90 -2.21 -3.16 1.46
N ALA A 91 -2.61 -3.17 0.19
CA ALA A 91 -1.83 -2.54 -0.87
C ALA A 91 -1.59 -1.07 -0.52
N PHE A 92 -0.41 -0.53 -0.84
CA PHE A 92 -0.19 0.90 -0.71
C PHE A 92 -1.37 1.64 -1.35
N PRO A 93 -1.96 2.64 -0.66
CA PRO A 93 -2.89 3.51 -1.36
C PRO A 93 -2.15 3.96 -2.62
N ALA A 94 -2.83 3.91 -3.77
CA ALA A 94 -2.31 4.59 -4.96
C ALA A 94 -1.91 5.96 -4.44
N LEU A 95 -0.60 6.29 -4.53
CA LEU A 95 -0.09 7.60 -4.12
C LEU A 95 -1.16 8.60 -4.55
N GLU A 96 -1.67 9.41 -3.61
CA GLU A 96 -2.54 10.53 -3.95
C GLU A 96 -1.75 11.44 -4.89
N ARG A 97 -1.65 11.02 -6.15
CA ARG A 97 -1.26 11.86 -7.26
C ARG A 97 -2.48 12.72 -7.42
N ASN A 98 -2.35 13.97 -7.00
CA ASN A 98 -3.10 15.00 -7.68
C ASN A 98 -2.90 14.76 -9.18
N PRO A 99 -3.97 14.60 -9.98
CA PRO A 99 -3.85 14.53 -11.43
C PRO A 99 -2.94 15.68 -11.88
N GLY A 100 -1.79 15.36 -12.48
CA GLY A 100 -0.79 16.37 -12.86
C GLY A 100 0.55 16.36 -12.10
N GLN A 101 0.77 15.44 -11.14
CA GLN A 101 2.08 15.26 -10.51
C GLN A 101 2.93 14.28 -11.33
N PHE A 102 3.76 14.84 -12.20
CA PHE A 102 4.77 14.14 -12.99
C PHE A 102 6.16 14.45 -12.42
N THR A 103 7.11 13.54 -12.57
CA THR A 103 8.51 13.74 -12.16
C THR A 103 9.48 13.33 -13.28
N ASP A 104 10.60 14.04 -13.38
CA ASP A 104 11.78 13.69 -14.18
C ASP A 104 13.01 14.00 -13.30
N GLU A 105 13.25 13.15 -12.30
CA GLU A 105 14.30 13.30 -11.30
C GLU A 105 15.68 13.14 -11.90
N ASP A 106 15.84 12.22 -12.86
CA ASP A 106 17.10 11.96 -13.53
C ASP A 106 17.38 12.89 -14.74
N GLN A 107 16.41 13.76 -15.07
CA GLN A 107 16.50 14.81 -16.08
C GLN A 107 16.84 14.25 -17.47
N ASN A 108 16.33 13.07 -17.76
CA ASN A 108 16.60 12.36 -19.00
C ASN A 108 15.55 12.66 -20.09
N GLY A 109 14.55 13.49 -19.81
CA GLY A 109 13.46 13.82 -20.72
C GLY A 109 12.31 12.79 -20.72
N PHE A 110 12.27 11.89 -19.75
CA PHE A 110 11.19 10.93 -19.59
C PHE A 110 10.61 11.07 -18.19
N GLU A 111 9.31 10.78 -18.07
CA GLU A 111 8.66 10.78 -16.79
C GLU A 111 9.01 9.51 -16.03
N ASP A 112 9.56 9.62 -14.82
CA ASP A 112 10.24 8.51 -14.11
C ASP A 112 9.34 7.29 -13.83
N VAL A 113 8.02 7.50 -13.74
CA VAL A 113 7.05 6.48 -13.32
C VAL A 113 6.43 5.75 -14.51
N THR A 114 6.13 6.48 -15.57
CA THR A 114 5.43 5.99 -16.77
C THR A 114 6.38 5.73 -17.92
N GLY A 115 7.59 6.28 -17.90
CA GLY A 115 8.55 6.24 -18.99
C GLY A 115 8.08 6.99 -20.23
N LEU A 116 7.10 7.87 -20.10
CA LEU A 116 6.58 8.67 -21.22
C LEU A 116 7.54 9.83 -21.53
N PRO A 117 7.76 10.17 -22.81
CA PRO A 117 8.57 11.32 -23.18
C PRO A 117 7.92 12.61 -22.66
N THR A 118 8.75 13.53 -22.16
CA THR A 118 8.27 14.79 -21.56
C THR A 118 8.27 15.98 -22.54
N HIS A 119 8.84 15.78 -23.72
CA HIS A 119 9.00 16.80 -24.77
C HIS A 119 8.35 16.31 -26.07
N ASP A 120 8.26 17.18 -27.07
CA ASP A 120 7.81 16.78 -28.40
C ASP A 120 8.66 15.65 -29.00
N ASP A 121 8.04 14.88 -29.91
CA ASP A 121 8.69 13.74 -30.56
C ASP A 121 9.95 14.15 -31.36
N SER A 122 10.05 15.41 -31.79
CA SER A 122 11.21 15.92 -32.53
C SER A 122 12.49 15.93 -31.68
N CYS A 123 12.34 16.03 -30.36
CA CYS A 123 13.45 15.95 -29.42
C CYS A 123 13.97 14.52 -29.19
N TYR A 124 13.23 13.50 -29.64
CA TYR A 124 13.59 12.07 -29.52
C TYR A 124 13.94 11.42 -30.86
N GLU A 125 14.11 12.19 -31.93
CA GLU A 125 14.53 11.67 -33.24
C GLU A 125 15.84 10.86 -33.12
N GLY A 126 15.79 9.57 -33.50
CA GLY A 126 16.94 8.66 -33.46
C GLY A 126 17.19 7.99 -32.11
N TRP A 127 16.24 8.03 -31.18
CA TRP A 127 16.33 7.38 -29.87
C TRP A 127 16.35 5.84 -29.96
N LYS A 128 17.22 5.20 -29.16
CA LYS A 128 17.39 3.72 -29.07
C LYS A 128 17.51 3.21 -27.62
N GLY A 129 17.04 3.96 -26.63
CA GLY A 129 16.96 3.50 -25.23
C GLY A 129 17.66 4.35 -24.17
N ASP A 130 18.51 5.32 -24.53
CA ASP A 130 19.34 6.07 -23.55
C ASP A 130 19.06 7.58 -23.58
N GLY A 131 17.89 7.99 -23.07
CA GLY A 131 17.58 9.40 -22.75
C GLY A 131 17.51 10.41 -23.91
N PHE A 132 17.20 11.66 -23.55
CA PHE A 132 17.17 12.84 -24.42
C PHE A 132 18.50 13.03 -25.15
N ARG A 133 18.50 12.92 -26.49
CA ARG A 133 19.74 12.80 -27.27
C ARG A 133 19.99 13.94 -28.25
N ASN A 134 19.02 14.82 -28.49
CA ASN A 134 19.12 15.81 -29.55
C ASN A 134 19.64 17.17 -29.04
N ARG A 135 20.77 17.63 -29.59
CA ARG A 135 21.34 18.98 -29.34
C ARG A 135 20.44 20.13 -29.84
N ALA A 136 19.43 19.83 -30.66
CA ALA A 136 18.48 20.83 -31.18
C ALA A 136 17.40 21.24 -30.16
N CYS A 137 17.12 20.38 -29.18
CA CYS A 137 16.20 20.68 -28.10
C CYS A 137 16.98 20.88 -26.79
N GLN A 138 16.50 21.76 -25.93
CA GLN A 138 16.96 21.88 -24.56
C GLN A 138 15.99 21.11 -23.66
N LEU A 139 16.49 20.47 -22.60
CA LEU A 139 15.63 19.92 -21.56
C LEU A 139 14.91 21.10 -20.85
N GLY A 140 13.59 21.09 -20.85
CA GLY A 140 12.76 22.24 -20.52
C GLY A 140 12.51 23.17 -21.73
N GLY A 141 11.90 24.33 -21.48
CA GLY A 141 11.66 25.33 -22.51
C GLY A 141 10.43 25.06 -23.38
N ASN A 142 10.44 25.52 -24.64
CA ASN A 142 9.22 25.63 -25.45
C ASN A 142 8.71 24.29 -26.00
N ASN A 143 9.53 23.24 -25.95
CA ASN A 143 9.23 21.94 -26.53
C ASN A 143 8.72 20.94 -25.48
N VAL A 144 8.53 21.39 -24.23
CA VAL A 144 7.93 20.59 -23.17
C VAL A 144 6.45 20.38 -23.49
N ILE A 145 5.99 19.13 -23.42
CA ILE A 145 4.56 18.85 -23.58
C ILE A 145 3.83 19.54 -22.41
N PRO A 146 2.73 20.29 -22.64
CA PRO A 146 2.07 21.10 -21.61
C PRO A 146 1.71 20.34 -20.33
N MET A 147 1.49 19.03 -20.44
CA MET A 147 1.24 18.15 -19.31
C MET A 147 2.41 18.10 -18.31
N TYR A 148 3.65 18.22 -18.77
CA TYR A 148 4.88 18.14 -17.97
C TYR A 148 5.51 19.51 -17.68
N GLU A 149 4.87 20.61 -18.08
CA GLU A 149 5.41 21.97 -17.96
C GLU A 149 5.83 22.31 -16.53
N ASN A 150 5.06 21.84 -15.55
CA ASN A 150 5.32 22.07 -14.13
C ASN A 150 6.64 21.45 -13.62
N ILE A 151 7.14 20.39 -14.26
CA ILE A 151 8.43 19.78 -13.91
C ILE A 151 9.57 20.75 -14.24
N TYR A 152 9.50 21.41 -15.40
CA TYR A 152 10.60 22.22 -15.93
C TYR A 152 10.45 23.72 -15.69
N ASN A 153 9.25 24.20 -15.32
CA ASN A 153 9.00 25.61 -14.99
C ASN A 153 9.55 26.04 -13.62
N SER A 154 9.77 25.10 -12.69
CA SER A 154 10.33 25.41 -11.36
C SER A 154 11.78 25.95 -11.40
N LYS A 155 12.50 25.76 -12.52
CA LYS A 155 13.86 26.27 -12.72
C LYS A 155 13.94 27.69 -13.28
N ARG A 156 12.83 28.33 -13.67
CA ARG A 156 12.83 29.73 -14.12
C ARG A 156 12.94 30.76 -12.97
N PHE A 157 12.87 30.34 -11.70
CA PHE A 157 12.92 31.25 -10.55
C PHE A 157 14.27 31.30 -9.81
N ASN A 158 15.31 30.57 -10.25
CA ASN A 158 16.64 30.63 -9.63
C ASN A 158 17.60 31.63 -10.27
N ASP A 159 17.12 32.55 -11.11
CA ASP A 159 17.94 33.59 -11.75
C ASP A 159 17.68 35.00 -11.17
N TYR A 160 17.46 35.09 -9.86
CA TYR A 160 17.52 36.36 -9.12
C TYR A 160 18.72 36.39 -8.18
N GLY A 161 19.85 36.85 -8.74
CA GLY A 161 20.68 37.86 -8.10
C GLY A 161 21.80 37.38 -7.19
N THR A 162 23.03 37.45 -7.71
CA THR A 162 24.15 38.01 -6.92
C THR A 162 24.90 39.02 -7.80
N TYR A 163 24.73 40.30 -7.46
CA TYR A 163 25.71 41.36 -7.71
C TYR A 163 26.65 41.43 -6.50
#